data_AF-A0A964TXC4-F1
#
_entry.id   AF-A0A964TXC4-F1
#
_cell.length_a   1.000
_cell.length_b   1.000
_cell.length_c   1.000
_cell.angle_alpha   90.00
_cell.angle_beta   90.00
_cell.angle_gamma   90.00
#
_symmetry.space_group_name_H-M   'P 1'
#
loop_
_entity.id
_entity.type
_entity.pdbx_description
1 polymer ?
#
loop_
_entity_poly.entity_id
_entity_poly.type
_entity_poly.pdbx_seq_one_letter_code
_entity_poly.pdbx_strand_id
1 'polypeptide(L)'
;MKQTILILLLLLAVPLAAQEQDSEAPQEGQASQEQNSQEQAEQEWTPRTPSELAAESDYVVLAQLDIYKYEKRRDIPVSGDSWFDVLVPYKVPRPVERFKVVEEGFGERKCYFEADRWSEMPRYLLFLVDYPDGEAGEVRGHPDGCALSVLATTDNRYVVRWPIENMRFETDVESLVEEFEFQGPGATVDLSDRIGFRREEEVERLFLEPVENDDRGRDFIYRYTRGIPLGVFREEVIGTEHLTRDRVQRGG
;
A
#
# COMPACT_ATOMS: atom_id res chain seq x y z
N MET A 1 -40.92 -0.99 59.23
CA MET A 1 -40.77 0.45 58.91
C MET A 1 -41.08 0.64 57.43
N LYS A 2 -41.75 1.75 57.12
CA LYS A 2 -42.41 2.10 55.86
C LYS A 2 -41.45 2.14 54.66
N GLN A 3 -41.89 1.64 53.50
CA GLN A 3 -41.90 2.48 52.29
C GLN A 3 -42.83 1.92 51.20
N THR A 4 -43.87 2.70 50.96
CA THR A 4 -44.84 2.69 49.88
C THR A 4 -44.16 3.13 48.57
N ILE A 5 -44.55 2.58 47.42
CA ILE A 5 -44.92 3.35 46.21
C ILE A 5 -45.83 2.46 45.36
N LEU A 6 -46.98 3.03 45.05
CA LEU A 6 -48.11 2.46 44.32
C LEU A 6 -48.45 3.47 43.21
N ILE A 7 -49.11 2.95 42.18
CA ILE A 7 -50.03 3.63 41.24
C ILE A 7 -49.45 3.98 39.86
N LEU A 8 -49.61 2.96 39.02
CA LEU A 8 -49.99 2.94 37.61
C LEU A 8 -51.21 3.84 37.32
N LEU A 9 -51.20 4.63 36.24
CA LEU A 9 -52.40 5.30 35.72
C LEU A 9 -52.47 5.31 34.19
N LEU A 10 -53.69 5.11 33.71
CA LEU A 10 -54.18 4.66 32.41
C LEU A 10 -54.14 5.69 31.26
N LEU A 11 -54.25 5.12 30.05
CA LEU A 11 -54.70 5.68 28.76
C LEU A 11 -55.79 6.77 28.82
N LEU A 12 -55.82 7.65 27.82
CA LEU A 12 -56.98 7.92 26.93
C LEU A 12 -56.62 8.89 25.77
N ALA A 13 -57.38 8.77 24.67
CA ALA A 13 -57.18 9.40 23.35
C ALA A 13 -58.10 10.63 23.09
N VAL A 14 -57.59 11.63 22.33
CA VAL A 14 -58.13 12.49 21.22
C VAL A 14 -59.59 13.05 21.34
N PRO A 15 -59.89 14.37 21.10
CA PRO A 15 -60.06 15.05 19.77
C PRO A 15 -59.61 16.54 19.69
N LEU A 16 -59.17 17.09 18.54
CA LEU A 16 -59.86 17.70 17.37
C LEU A 16 -60.47 19.12 17.56
N ALA A 17 -60.02 20.05 16.69
CA ALA A 17 -60.65 21.30 16.19
C ALA A 17 -60.58 22.62 17.01
N ALA A 18 -60.02 23.68 16.41
CA ALA A 18 -60.72 24.90 15.93
C ALA A 18 -59.79 26.14 15.77
N GLN A 19 -60.14 26.99 14.79
CA GLN A 19 -59.41 28.12 14.19
C GLN A 19 -59.46 29.44 14.98
N GLU A 20 -58.55 30.38 14.66
CA GLU A 20 -58.75 31.80 14.20
C GLU A 20 -57.46 32.60 14.46
N GLN A 21 -56.68 32.94 13.42
CA GLN A 21 -56.60 34.26 12.76
C GLN A 21 -56.25 35.43 13.70
N ASP A 22 -54.98 35.86 13.70
CA ASP A 22 -54.68 37.27 13.41
C ASP A 22 -53.26 37.51 12.90
N SER A 23 -53.13 38.62 12.19
CA SER A 23 -52.12 38.96 11.19
C SER A 23 -50.86 39.60 11.77
N GLU A 24 -49.67 39.22 11.30
CA GLU A 24 -48.53 40.13 10.99
C GLU A 24 -47.33 39.32 10.47
N ALA A 25 -46.82 39.72 9.30
CA ALA A 25 -45.50 39.34 8.76
C ALA A 25 -44.76 40.65 8.42
N PRO A 26 -43.43 40.68 8.17
CA PRO A 26 -42.47 39.58 8.17
C PRO A 26 -41.19 39.88 9.00
N GLN A 27 -40.53 38.87 9.55
CA GLN A 27 -39.08 38.94 9.73
C GLN A 27 -38.42 37.68 9.19
N GLU A 28 -37.46 37.96 8.33
CA GLU A 28 -36.71 37.09 7.45
C GLU A 28 -35.79 36.15 8.22
N GLY A 29 -35.52 35.00 7.59
CA GLY A 29 -34.29 34.26 7.82
C GLY A 29 -34.44 33.09 8.79
N GLN A 30 -34.84 31.94 8.26
CA GLN A 30 -34.26 30.63 8.57
C GLN A 30 -34.96 29.53 7.75
N ALA A 31 -34.63 29.49 6.46
CA ALA A 31 -34.69 28.27 5.69
C ALA A 31 -33.29 28.11 5.11
N SER A 32 -32.49 27.16 5.63
CA SER A 32 -31.27 26.58 5.03
C SER A 32 -30.48 25.85 6.12
N GLN A 33 -30.80 24.60 6.44
CA GLN A 33 -29.82 23.59 6.90
C GLN A 33 -30.32 22.17 6.58
N GLU A 34 -30.82 21.97 5.37
CA GLU A 34 -30.60 20.71 4.67
C GLU A 34 -29.53 21.01 3.62
N GLN A 35 -28.57 20.11 3.45
CA GLN A 35 -27.52 20.14 2.42
C GLN A 35 -26.27 20.99 2.74
N ASN A 36 -25.43 20.48 3.62
CA ASN A 36 -23.96 20.61 3.56
C ASN A 36 -23.43 19.52 4.50
N SER A 37 -22.67 18.50 4.12
CA SER A 37 -21.63 18.44 3.11
C SER A 37 -21.31 16.96 2.88
N GLN A 38 -22.06 16.32 1.99
CA GLN A 38 -21.67 15.07 1.33
C GLN A 38 -20.97 15.44 0.02
N GLU A 39 -19.84 16.13 0.13
CA GLU A 39 -18.90 16.37 -0.97
C GLU A 39 -17.50 16.34 -0.34
N GLN A 40 -17.16 15.21 0.26
CA GLN A 40 -15.76 14.79 0.27
C GLN A 40 -15.49 14.41 -1.18
N ALA A 41 -15.00 15.40 -1.95
CA ALA A 41 -14.40 15.14 -3.23
C ALA A 41 -13.45 13.95 -3.06
N GLU A 42 -13.72 12.86 -3.76
CA GLU A 42 -12.71 11.87 -4.09
C GLU A 42 -11.63 12.66 -4.83
N GLN A 43 -10.66 13.19 -4.09
CA GLN A 43 -9.49 13.80 -4.68
C GLN A 43 -8.88 12.74 -5.59
N GLU A 44 -8.89 13.03 -6.89
CA GLU A 44 -8.28 12.19 -7.90
C GLU A 44 -6.81 12.01 -7.53
N TRP A 45 -6.49 10.84 -6.97
CA TRP A 45 -5.16 10.55 -6.48
C TRP A 45 -4.22 10.47 -7.67
N THR A 46 -3.20 11.32 -7.67
CA THR A 46 -2.17 11.32 -8.71
C THR A 46 -0.98 10.49 -8.21
N PRO A 47 -0.61 9.39 -8.89
CA PRO A 47 0.55 8.60 -8.50
C PRO A 47 1.82 9.46 -8.41
N ARG A 48 2.67 9.19 -7.43
CA ARG A 48 3.97 9.89 -7.30
C ARG A 48 5.02 9.28 -8.22
N THR A 49 6.04 10.07 -8.54
CA THR A 49 7.27 9.55 -9.14
C THR A 49 8.14 8.86 -8.09
N PRO A 50 9.02 7.92 -8.48
CA PRO A 50 10.00 7.35 -7.56
C PRO A 50 10.91 8.39 -6.89
N SER A 51 11.28 9.46 -7.59
CA SER A 51 12.07 10.58 -7.03
C SER A 51 11.34 11.34 -5.94
N GLU A 52 10.08 11.76 -6.19
CA GLU A 52 9.25 12.43 -5.18
C GLU A 52 9.07 11.54 -3.95
N LEU A 53 8.77 10.26 -4.19
CA LEU A 53 8.56 9.28 -3.14
C LEU A 53 9.81 9.07 -2.28
N ALA A 54 10.97 8.95 -2.91
CA ALA A 54 12.25 8.86 -2.21
C ALA A 54 12.57 10.15 -1.42
N ALA A 55 12.24 11.32 -1.98
CA ALA A 55 12.47 12.61 -1.34
C ALA A 55 11.65 12.77 -0.06
N GLU A 56 10.37 12.43 -0.12
CA GLU A 56 9.40 12.55 0.97
C GLU A 56 9.54 11.44 2.04
N SER A 57 10.08 10.28 1.66
CA SER A 57 10.30 9.17 2.60
C SER A 57 11.43 9.43 3.60
N ASP A 58 11.29 8.93 4.83
CA ASP A 58 12.37 8.95 5.82
C ASP A 58 13.40 7.85 5.59
N TYR A 59 12.94 6.72 5.06
CA TYR A 59 13.75 5.56 4.77
C TYR A 59 13.54 5.12 3.32
N VAL A 60 14.65 4.86 2.63
CA VAL A 60 14.67 4.16 1.35
C VAL A 60 15.68 3.04 1.44
N VAL A 61 15.22 1.80 1.41
CA VAL A 61 16.05 0.62 1.67
C VAL A 61 15.72 -0.52 0.73
N LEU A 62 16.74 -1.26 0.28
CA LEU A 62 16.52 -2.61 -0.23
C LEU A 62 16.42 -3.55 0.97
N ALA A 63 15.31 -4.27 1.06
CA ALA A 63 15.01 -5.13 2.19
C ALA A 63 14.35 -6.43 1.74
N GLN A 64 14.56 -7.49 2.51
CA GLN A 64 13.90 -8.78 2.35
C GLN A 64 12.85 -8.95 3.44
N LEU A 65 11.63 -9.34 3.06
CA LEU A 65 10.59 -9.69 4.02
C LEU A 65 11.08 -10.88 4.86
N ASP A 66 10.83 -10.87 6.17
CA ASP A 66 11.10 -12.01 7.05
C ASP A 66 9.79 -12.69 7.44
N ILE A 67 8.91 -11.92 8.06
CA ILE A 67 7.62 -12.40 8.55
C ILE A 67 6.60 -11.27 8.52
N TYR A 68 5.34 -11.63 8.35
CA TYR A 68 4.20 -10.72 8.45
C TYR A 68 3.08 -11.35 9.29
N LYS A 69 2.39 -10.53 10.06
CA LYS A 69 1.26 -10.92 10.90
C LYS A 69 0.13 -9.90 10.75
N TYR A 70 -0.85 -10.25 9.93
CA TYR A 70 -2.01 -9.39 9.69
C TYR A 70 -3.27 -9.94 10.33
N GLU A 71 -4.05 -9.04 10.94
CA GLU A 71 -5.47 -9.28 11.17
C GLU A 71 -6.19 -9.16 9.82
N LYS A 72 -7.01 -10.16 9.49
CA LYS A 72 -7.80 -10.19 8.26
C LYS A 72 -9.29 -10.16 8.58
N ARG A 73 -10.06 -9.45 7.77
CA ARG A 73 -11.53 -9.52 7.77
C ARG A 73 -11.98 -9.86 6.36
N ARG A 74 -12.70 -10.99 6.23
CA ARG A 74 -13.09 -11.56 4.91
C ARG A 74 -11.87 -11.70 3.99
N ASP A 75 -10.79 -12.26 4.54
CA ASP A 75 -9.49 -12.50 3.88
C ASP A 75 -8.70 -11.26 3.43
N ILE A 76 -9.20 -10.05 3.72
CA ILE A 76 -8.52 -8.78 3.43
C ILE A 76 -7.79 -8.29 4.69
N PRO A 77 -6.48 -7.96 4.62
CA PRO A 77 -5.74 -7.36 5.72
C PRO A 77 -6.35 -6.02 6.18
N VAL A 78 -6.39 -5.81 7.49
CA VAL A 78 -7.02 -4.63 8.11
C VAL A 78 -6.10 -3.92 9.10
N SER A 79 -5.15 -4.65 9.65
CA SER A 79 -4.08 -4.15 10.50
C SER A 79 -2.99 -5.20 10.65
N GLY A 80 -1.83 -4.78 11.11
CA GLY A 80 -0.77 -5.67 11.56
C GLY A 80 0.61 -5.16 11.18
N ASP A 81 1.57 -6.07 11.15
CA ASP A 81 2.97 -5.72 11.00
C ASP A 81 3.73 -6.68 10.07
N SER A 82 4.77 -6.14 9.45
CA SER A 82 5.78 -6.87 8.69
C SER A 82 7.17 -6.55 9.21
N TRP A 83 8.01 -7.57 9.25
CA TRP A 83 9.42 -7.42 9.59
C TRP A 83 10.27 -7.65 8.36
N PHE A 84 11.30 -6.81 8.22
CA PHE A 84 12.20 -6.82 7.10
C PHE A 84 13.64 -6.81 7.56
N ASP A 85 14.48 -7.65 6.96
CA ASP A 85 15.93 -7.55 7.08
C ASP A 85 16.47 -6.61 6.00
N VAL A 86 17.26 -5.62 6.43
CA VAL A 86 17.82 -4.60 5.55
C VAL A 86 19.03 -5.18 4.82
N LEU A 87 18.94 -5.22 3.49
CA LEU A 87 20.03 -5.67 2.63
C LEU A 87 20.94 -4.50 2.26
N VAL A 88 20.36 -3.35 1.88
CA VAL A 88 21.11 -2.14 1.54
C VAL A 88 20.36 -0.89 2.02
N PRO A 89 20.93 -0.12 2.97
CA PRO A 89 20.33 1.13 3.41
C PRO A 89 20.73 2.27 2.47
N TYR A 90 19.82 2.73 1.61
CA TYR A 90 20.10 3.87 0.73
C TYR A 90 19.94 5.18 1.49
N LYS A 91 18.75 5.45 2.00
CA LYS A 91 18.41 6.62 2.82
C LYS A 91 17.94 6.13 4.18
N VAL A 92 18.67 6.44 5.25
CA VAL A 92 18.26 6.13 6.63
C VAL A 92 18.71 7.26 7.58
N PRO A 93 17.94 7.61 8.62
CA PRO A 93 18.38 8.57 9.64
C PRO A 93 19.45 8.01 10.59
N ARG A 94 19.54 6.68 10.71
CA ARG A 94 20.45 5.96 11.60
C ARG A 94 20.72 4.54 11.08
N PRO A 95 21.84 3.89 11.45
CA PRO A 95 22.08 2.49 11.13
C PRO A 95 20.93 1.63 11.62
N VAL A 96 20.47 0.74 10.74
CA VAL A 96 19.31 -0.11 10.98
C VAL A 96 19.49 -1.39 10.17
N GLU A 97 19.37 -2.51 10.85
CA GLU A 97 19.52 -3.85 10.26
C GLU A 97 18.17 -4.51 10.01
N ARG A 98 17.13 -4.08 10.73
CA ARG A 98 15.78 -4.61 10.62
C ARG A 98 14.73 -3.54 10.88
N PHE A 99 13.63 -3.60 10.14
CA PHE A 99 12.45 -2.76 10.37
C PHE A 99 11.25 -3.58 10.82
N LYS A 100 10.39 -2.95 11.63
CA LYS A 100 9.00 -3.34 11.80
C LYS A 100 8.12 -2.30 11.12
N VAL A 101 7.49 -2.68 10.02
CA VAL A 101 6.55 -1.85 9.26
C VAL A 101 5.15 -2.14 9.77
N VAL A 102 4.50 -1.12 10.34
CA VAL A 102 3.16 -1.23 10.91
C VAL A 102 2.13 -0.64 9.95
N GLU A 103 1.05 -1.37 9.71
CA GLU A 103 -0.06 -0.90 8.89
C GLU A 103 -1.41 -1.08 9.55
N GLU A 104 -2.30 -0.12 9.24
CA GLU A 104 -3.66 -0.07 9.75
C GLU A 104 -4.61 0.51 8.71
N GLY A 105 -5.81 -0.06 8.65
CA GLY A 105 -6.88 0.31 7.76
C GLY A 105 -6.95 -0.56 6.51
N PHE A 106 -7.89 -0.19 5.66
CA PHE A 106 -8.14 -0.85 4.38
C PHE A 106 -7.73 0.05 3.22
N GLY A 107 -7.45 -0.56 2.08
CA GLY A 107 -7.26 0.14 0.81
C GLY A 107 -5.96 -0.25 0.12
N GLU A 108 -5.92 0.02 -1.18
CA GLU A 108 -4.80 -0.33 -2.07
C GLU A 108 -3.52 0.44 -1.75
N ARG A 109 -3.64 1.55 -1.03
CA ARG A 109 -2.50 2.35 -0.54
C ARG A 109 -1.91 1.86 0.77
N LYS A 110 -2.41 0.73 1.31
CA LYS A 110 -1.88 0.11 2.51
C LYS A 110 -0.83 -0.93 2.15
N CYS A 111 0.23 -0.95 2.94
CA CYS A 111 1.44 -1.69 2.65
C CYS A 111 1.39 -3.09 3.27
N TYR A 112 0.46 -3.90 2.78
CA TYR A 112 0.36 -5.29 3.16
C TYR A 112 1.16 -6.16 2.19
N PHE A 113 2.23 -6.75 2.71
CA PHE A 113 3.11 -7.68 2.04
C PHE A 113 2.66 -9.10 2.30
N GLU A 114 2.21 -9.82 1.27
CA GLU A 114 1.85 -11.22 1.36
C GLU A 114 2.79 -12.06 0.48
N ALA A 115 3.19 -13.21 1.00
CA ALA A 115 4.08 -14.14 0.31
C ALA A 115 3.80 -15.57 0.75
N ASP A 116 4.15 -16.55 -0.09
CA ASP A 116 4.11 -17.96 0.31
C ASP A 116 5.17 -18.23 1.39
N ARG A 117 4.71 -18.56 2.60
CA ARG A 117 5.55 -18.79 3.79
C ARG A 117 6.51 -19.98 3.66
N TRP A 118 6.29 -20.84 2.68
CA TRP A 118 7.11 -22.03 2.44
C TRP A 118 8.20 -21.81 1.39
N SER A 119 8.35 -20.57 0.93
CA SER A 119 9.36 -20.15 -0.03
C SER A 119 10.27 -19.08 0.59
N GLU A 120 11.46 -18.88 0.01
CA GLU A 120 12.25 -17.69 0.29
C GLU A 120 11.40 -16.42 0.16
N MET A 121 11.54 -15.51 1.11
CA MET A 121 10.68 -14.34 1.17
C MET A 121 11.08 -13.28 0.12
N PRO A 122 10.10 -12.53 -0.42
CA PRO A 122 10.34 -11.53 -1.46
C PRO A 122 11.16 -10.33 -0.96
N ARG A 123 11.79 -9.66 -1.93
CA ARG A 123 12.58 -8.44 -1.71
C ARG A 123 11.85 -7.23 -2.27
N TYR A 124 12.04 -6.11 -1.60
CA TYR A 124 11.44 -4.85 -1.99
C TYR A 124 12.43 -3.71 -1.84
N LEU A 125 12.34 -2.75 -2.75
CA LEU A 125 12.79 -1.39 -2.49
C LEU A 125 11.67 -0.69 -1.72
N LEU A 126 11.89 -0.47 -0.42
CA LEU A 126 10.90 0.10 0.49
C LEU A 126 11.07 1.62 0.61
N PHE A 127 9.93 2.31 0.66
CA PHE A 127 9.76 3.74 0.91
C PHE A 127 8.93 3.89 2.18
N LEU A 128 9.57 4.28 3.27
CA LEU A 128 8.97 4.26 4.61
C LEU A 128 9.09 5.63 5.28
N VAL A 129 8.15 5.91 6.16
CA VAL A 129 8.11 7.13 7.00
C VAL A 129 8.16 6.74 8.46
N ASP A 130 8.72 7.62 9.31
CA ASP A 130 8.70 7.42 10.75
C ASP A 130 7.26 7.27 11.28
N TYR A 131 7.07 6.40 12.29
CA TYR A 131 5.79 6.25 12.96
C TYR A 131 5.85 6.86 14.38
N PRO A 132 5.55 8.16 14.54
CA PRO A 132 5.72 8.85 15.84
C PRO A 132 4.76 8.34 16.92
N ASP A 133 3.59 7.83 16.51
CA ASP A 133 2.58 7.28 17.42
C ASP A 133 2.83 5.80 17.75
N GLY A 134 3.83 5.17 17.13
CA GLY A 134 4.21 3.77 17.33
C GLY A 134 5.26 3.57 18.42
N GLU A 135 5.68 2.31 18.60
CA GLU A 135 6.83 1.99 19.43
C GLU A 135 8.13 2.51 18.80
N ALA A 136 9.14 2.73 19.64
CA ALA A 136 10.42 3.27 19.17
C ALA A 136 11.06 2.35 18.12
N GLY A 137 11.24 2.88 16.89
CA GLY A 137 11.81 2.13 15.77
C GLY A 137 10.78 1.48 14.85
N GLU A 138 9.49 1.63 15.13
CA GLU A 138 8.43 1.33 14.18
C GLU A 138 8.36 2.40 13.09
N VAL A 139 8.00 1.95 11.89
CA VAL A 139 7.83 2.78 10.70
C VAL A 139 6.55 2.39 9.98
N ARG A 140 6.07 3.23 9.08
CA ARG A 140 4.95 2.92 8.19
C ARG A 140 5.38 2.95 6.74
N GLY A 141 4.62 2.27 5.88
CA GLY A 141 4.76 2.48 4.45
C GLY A 141 4.40 3.92 4.08
N HIS A 142 5.10 4.47 3.09
CA HIS A 142 4.76 5.78 2.57
C HIS A 142 3.32 5.75 1.98
N PRO A 143 2.44 6.73 2.31
CA PRO A 143 1.02 6.68 1.99
C PRO A 143 0.66 6.78 0.49
N ASP A 144 1.62 7.20 -0.33
CA ASP A 144 1.50 7.32 -1.79
C ASP A 144 2.21 6.20 -2.56
N GLY A 145 2.63 5.13 -1.86
CA GLY A 145 3.32 3.98 -2.45
C GLY A 145 4.56 3.63 -1.64
N CYS A 146 4.68 2.41 -1.16
CA CYS A 146 5.68 2.07 -0.15
C CYS A 146 6.68 1.02 -0.56
N ALA A 147 6.46 0.36 -1.70
CA ALA A 147 7.29 -0.77 -2.09
C ALA A 147 7.28 -1.00 -3.59
N LEU A 148 8.46 -1.32 -4.11
CA LEU A 148 8.64 -1.87 -5.44
C LEU A 148 9.23 -3.26 -5.34
N SER A 149 8.66 -4.22 -6.05
CA SER A 149 9.18 -5.60 -6.10
C SER A 149 10.58 -5.61 -6.73
N VAL A 150 11.53 -6.24 -6.03
CA VAL A 150 12.90 -6.43 -6.51
C VAL A 150 13.15 -7.92 -6.67
N LEU A 151 13.57 -8.32 -7.86
CA LEU A 151 13.88 -9.70 -8.21
C LEU A 151 15.39 -9.91 -8.28
N ALA A 152 15.82 -11.13 -8.02
CA ALA A 152 17.18 -11.57 -8.23
C ALA A 152 17.29 -12.29 -9.58
N THR A 153 18.32 -11.99 -10.34
CA THR A 153 18.65 -12.70 -11.58
C THR A 153 19.53 -13.92 -11.30
N THR A 154 19.63 -14.84 -12.28
CA THR A 154 20.52 -16.01 -12.21
C THR A 154 22.00 -15.65 -12.08
N ASP A 155 22.39 -14.46 -12.52
CA ASP A 155 23.74 -13.89 -12.36
C ASP A 155 23.91 -13.00 -11.11
N ASN A 156 22.99 -13.10 -10.14
CA ASN A 156 23.03 -12.44 -8.83
C ASN A 156 22.99 -10.89 -8.87
N ARG A 157 22.24 -10.32 -9.82
CA ARG A 157 21.90 -8.89 -9.84
C ARG A 157 20.53 -8.66 -9.23
N TYR A 158 20.34 -7.49 -8.63
CA TYR A 158 19.02 -7.01 -8.21
C TYR A 158 18.40 -6.13 -9.29
N VAL A 159 17.14 -6.39 -9.60
CA VAL A 159 16.39 -5.74 -10.67
C VAL A 159 15.01 -5.35 -10.14
N VAL A 160 14.59 -4.12 -10.39
CA VAL A 160 13.21 -3.69 -10.10
C VAL A 160 12.29 -4.30 -11.16
N ARG A 161 11.28 -5.07 -10.73
CA ARG A 161 10.33 -5.76 -11.63
C ARG A 161 9.59 -4.75 -12.50
N TRP A 162 9.46 -5.06 -13.79
CA TRP A 162 8.65 -4.29 -14.75
C TRP A 162 7.45 -5.15 -15.23
N PRO A 163 6.27 -4.56 -15.49
CA PRO A 163 5.91 -3.15 -15.28
C PRO A 163 5.76 -2.77 -13.80
N ILE A 164 6.03 -1.50 -13.50
CA ILE A 164 5.78 -0.91 -12.19
C ILE A 164 4.36 -0.33 -12.21
N GLU A 165 3.51 -0.85 -11.32
CA GLU A 165 2.15 -0.37 -11.16
C GLU A 165 2.12 0.76 -10.11
N ASN A 166 1.13 1.65 -10.21
CA ASN A 166 0.86 2.70 -9.20
C ASN A 166 1.95 3.76 -9.02
N MET A 167 2.81 3.98 -10.01
CA MET A 167 3.74 5.12 -10.05
C MET A 167 3.67 5.83 -11.40
N ARG A 168 3.94 7.13 -11.40
CA ARG A 168 4.13 7.90 -12.64
C ARG A 168 5.62 8.05 -12.92
N PHE A 169 5.97 8.19 -14.19
CA PHE A 169 7.34 8.42 -14.63
C PHE A 169 7.39 9.68 -15.49
N GLU A 170 8.38 10.53 -15.26
CA GLU A 170 8.61 11.75 -16.04
C GLU A 170 9.62 11.56 -17.17
N THR A 171 10.44 10.51 -17.07
CA THR A 171 11.43 10.09 -18.06
C THR A 171 10.93 8.91 -18.88
N ASP A 172 11.55 8.66 -20.03
CA ASP A 172 11.32 7.46 -20.83
C ASP A 172 11.96 6.24 -20.14
N VAL A 173 11.25 5.72 -19.15
CA VAL A 173 11.69 4.59 -18.34
C VAL A 173 11.64 3.27 -19.12
N GLU A 174 10.83 3.17 -20.17
CA GLU A 174 10.77 1.99 -21.03
C GLU A 174 12.10 1.75 -21.75
N SER A 175 12.84 2.81 -22.08
CA SER A 175 14.19 2.70 -22.65
C SER A 175 15.23 2.06 -21.71
N LEU A 176 14.95 2.02 -20.40
CA LEU A 176 15.80 1.42 -19.36
C LEU A 176 15.43 -0.04 -19.05
N VAL A 177 14.33 -0.55 -19.64
CA VAL A 177 13.84 -1.90 -19.39
C VAL A 177 14.67 -2.90 -20.20
N GLU A 178 15.18 -3.91 -19.51
CA GLU A 178 15.92 -5.03 -20.09
C GLU A 178 15.21 -6.35 -19.81
N GLU A 179 15.55 -7.37 -20.60
CA GLU A 179 15.11 -8.75 -20.38
C GLU A 179 16.09 -9.50 -19.47
N PHE A 180 15.55 -10.32 -18.56
CA PHE A 180 16.30 -11.04 -17.55
C PHE A 180 15.75 -12.44 -17.31
N GLU A 181 16.66 -13.34 -16.92
CA GLU A 181 16.31 -14.60 -16.30
C GLU A 181 16.25 -14.41 -14.77
N PHE A 182 15.04 -14.32 -14.23
CA PHE A 182 14.84 -14.22 -12.78
C PHE A 182 14.84 -15.58 -12.11
N GLN A 183 15.32 -15.59 -10.86
CA GLN A 183 15.32 -16.74 -9.98
C GLN A 183 14.72 -16.41 -8.60
N GLY A 184 14.34 -17.46 -7.89
CA GLY A 184 13.79 -17.36 -6.54
C GLY A 184 12.31 -16.97 -6.50
N PRO A 185 11.73 -16.88 -5.31
CA PRO A 185 10.31 -16.59 -5.14
C PRO A 185 9.97 -15.15 -5.50
N GLY A 186 8.75 -14.93 -5.98
CA GLY A 186 8.33 -13.65 -6.55
C GLY A 186 8.73 -13.45 -8.01
N ALA A 187 9.64 -14.27 -8.55
CA ALA A 187 9.95 -14.29 -9.99
C ALA A 187 8.81 -14.88 -10.83
N THR A 188 7.87 -15.60 -10.20
CA THR A 188 6.71 -16.20 -10.86
C THR A 188 5.41 -15.71 -10.27
N VAL A 189 4.35 -15.77 -11.08
CA VAL A 189 2.96 -15.49 -10.70
C VAL A 189 2.09 -16.69 -11.08
N ASP A 190 1.15 -17.01 -10.22
CA ASP A 190 0.11 -18.02 -10.48
C ASP A 190 -1.13 -17.30 -11.01
N LEU A 191 -1.58 -17.69 -12.20
CA LEU A 191 -2.78 -17.13 -12.85
C LEU A 191 -3.90 -18.17 -12.97
N SER A 192 -3.90 -19.21 -12.12
CA SER A 192 -4.88 -20.29 -12.13
C SER A 192 -6.29 -19.83 -11.77
N ASP A 193 -6.39 -18.82 -10.91
CA ASP A 193 -7.63 -18.17 -10.47
C ASP A 193 -8.17 -17.15 -11.49
N ARG A 194 -7.43 -16.88 -12.57
CA ARG A 194 -7.90 -16.07 -13.72
C ARG A 194 -8.56 -16.97 -14.77
N ILE A 195 -9.60 -16.45 -15.41
CA ILE A 195 -10.22 -17.06 -16.59
C ILE A 195 -9.38 -16.82 -17.85
N GLY A 196 -9.49 -17.69 -18.86
CA GLY A 196 -8.58 -17.75 -20.02
C GLY A 196 -8.25 -16.39 -20.68
N PHE A 197 -9.25 -15.62 -21.12
CA PHE A 197 -8.98 -14.33 -21.78
C PHE A 197 -8.29 -13.30 -20.88
N ARG A 198 -8.67 -13.24 -19.59
CA ARG A 198 -8.01 -12.35 -18.62
C ARG A 198 -6.58 -12.77 -18.34
N ARG A 199 -6.32 -14.08 -18.40
CA ARG A 199 -4.97 -14.62 -18.25
C ARG A 199 -4.09 -14.20 -19.42
N GLU A 200 -4.59 -14.32 -20.66
CA GLU A 200 -3.86 -13.88 -21.86
C GLU A 200 -3.53 -12.38 -21.80
N GLU A 201 -4.51 -11.56 -21.39
CA GLU A 201 -4.32 -10.11 -21.17
C GLU A 201 -3.24 -9.83 -20.12
N GLU A 202 -3.25 -10.52 -18.97
CA GLU A 202 -2.22 -10.36 -17.95
C GLU A 202 -0.84 -10.82 -18.42
N VAL A 203 -0.77 -11.91 -19.18
CA VAL A 203 0.48 -12.43 -19.75
C VAL A 203 1.11 -11.41 -20.70
N GLU A 204 0.32 -10.80 -21.58
CA GLU A 204 0.79 -9.76 -22.49
C GLU A 204 1.19 -8.48 -21.72
N ARG A 205 0.31 -8.00 -20.83
CA ARG A 205 0.51 -6.78 -20.04
C ARG A 205 1.75 -6.82 -19.16
N LEU A 206 2.02 -7.97 -18.55
CA LEU A 206 3.11 -8.17 -17.60
C LEU A 206 4.37 -8.79 -18.24
N PHE A 207 4.37 -9.00 -19.56
CA PHE A 207 5.48 -9.62 -20.31
C PHE A 207 5.91 -10.97 -19.73
N LEU A 208 4.94 -11.86 -19.51
CA LEU A 208 5.17 -13.12 -18.81
C LEU A 208 5.48 -14.26 -19.77
N GLU A 209 6.32 -15.20 -19.32
CA GLU A 209 6.58 -16.45 -20.02
C GLU A 209 6.09 -17.66 -19.23
N PRO A 210 5.50 -18.68 -19.89
CA PRO A 210 5.05 -19.87 -19.19
C PRO A 210 6.23 -20.63 -18.59
N VAL A 211 6.07 -21.11 -17.35
CA VAL A 211 7.04 -22.02 -16.73
C VAL A 211 6.67 -23.45 -17.12
N GLU A 212 7.46 -24.04 -18.01
CA GLU A 212 7.30 -25.46 -18.37
C GLU A 212 7.70 -26.34 -17.17
N ASN A 213 6.79 -27.24 -16.76
CA ASN A 213 6.98 -28.21 -15.67
C ASN A 213 7.17 -27.58 -14.28
N ASP A 214 6.13 -26.96 -13.74
CA ASP A 214 6.07 -26.70 -12.31
C ASP A 214 5.88 -28.02 -11.55
N ASP A 215 6.90 -28.45 -10.81
CA ASP A 215 6.91 -29.70 -10.02
C ASP A 215 5.79 -29.78 -8.97
N ARG A 216 5.08 -28.67 -8.72
CA ARG A 216 3.95 -28.56 -7.79
C ARG A 216 2.58 -28.82 -8.47
N GLY A 217 2.57 -29.12 -9.78
CA GLY A 217 1.37 -29.48 -10.52
C GLY A 217 0.38 -28.33 -10.73
N ARG A 218 0.86 -27.09 -10.76
CA ARG A 218 0.03 -25.90 -11.02
C ARG A 218 0.01 -25.61 -12.52
N ASP A 219 -1.18 -25.46 -13.08
CA ASP A 219 -1.37 -25.45 -14.54
C ASP A 219 -1.16 -24.09 -15.21
N PHE A 220 -0.90 -23.00 -14.46
CA PHE A 220 -0.80 -21.64 -15.02
C PHE A 220 0.23 -20.77 -14.30
N ILE A 221 1.44 -21.30 -14.14
CA ILE A 221 2.57 -20.57 -13.57
C ILE A 221 3.35 -19.87 -14.68
N TYR A 222 3.56 -18.58 -14.50
CA TYR A 222 4.32 -17.76 -15.43
C TYR A 222 5.45 -17.03 -14.72
N ARG A 223 6.51 -16.70 -15.45
CA ARG A 223 7.70 -15.99 -14.98
C ARG A 223 7.73 -14.57 -15.53
N TYR A 224 8.09 -13.61 -14.69
CA TYR A 224 8.46 -12.27 -15.16
C TYR A 224 9.74 -12.35 -15.99
N THR A 225 9.86 -11.49 -17.00
CA THR A 225 11.05 -11.47 -17.86
C THR A 225 11.70 -10.09 -17.94
N ARG A 226 11.06 -9.05 -17.41
CA ARG A 226 11.49 -7.66 -17.60
C ARG A 226 11.70 -6.93 -16.30
N GLY A 227 12.65 -6.00 -16.33
CA GLY A 227 12.92 -5.11 -15.22
C GLY A 227 13.95 -4.05 -15.55
N ILE A 228 14.28 -3.25 -14.54
CA ILE A 228 15.32 -2.22 -14.63
C ILE A 228 16.40 -2.57 -13.59
N PRO A 229 17.68 -2.67 -13.98
CA PRO A 229 18.76 -2.91 -13.02
C PRO A 229 18.66 -1.94 -11.83
N LEU A 230 18.74 -2.43 -10.60
CA LEU A 230 18.51 -1.59 -9.41
C LEU A 230 19.50 -0.42 -9.31
N GLY A 231 20.72 -0.58 -9.79
CA GLY A 231 21.70 0.51 -9.90
C GLY A 231 21.21 1.62 -10.82
N VAL A 232 20.79 1.27 -12.04
CA VAL A 232 20.24 2.20 -13.04
C VAL A 232 18.98 2.87 -12.51
N PHE A 233 18.06 2.11 -11.90
CA PHE A 233 16.84 2.67 -11.32
C PHE A 233 17.14 3.73 -10.26
N ARG A 234 18.14 3.49 -9.41
CA ARG A 234 18.54 4.45 -8.37
C ARG A 234 19.18 5.71 -8.95
N GLU A 235 19.97 5.57 -10.00
CA GLU A 235 20.73 6.68 -10.59
C GLU A 235 19.88 7.52 -11.53
N GLU A 236 19.14 6.88 -12.44
CA GLU A 236 18.42 7.52 -13.55
C GLU A 236 16.93 7.77 -13.26
N VAL A 237 16.30 6.95 -12.40
CA VAL A 237 14.85 7.05 -12.13
C VAL A 237 14.56 7.70 -10.78
N ILE A 238 15.31 7.37 -9.73
CA ILE A 238 15.14 8.01 -8.41
C ILE A 238 15.96 9.28 -8.32
N GLY A 239 17.21 9.27 -8.78
CA GLY A 239 18.18 10.35 -8.54
C GLY A 239 18.94 10.16 -7.23
N THR A 240 20.27 10.13 -7.31
CA THR A 240 21.15 9.85 -6.16
C THR A 240 21.00 10.86 -5.01
N GLU A 241 20.66 12.10 -5.33
CA GLU A 241 20.40 13.20 -4.41
C GLU A 241 19.21 12.93 -3.49
N HIS A 242 18.24 12.12 -3.92
CA HIS A 242 17.09 11.72 -3.12
C HIS A 242 17.38 10.51 -2.22
N LEU A 243 18.50 9.82 -2.47
CA LEU A 243 18.91 8.62 -1.74
C LEU A 243 19.97 8.89 -0.67
N THR A 244 20.60 10.06 -0.64
CA THR A 244 21.62 10.37 0.37
C THR A 244 21.15 11.45 1.34
N ARG A 245 21.01 11.13 2.62
CA ARG A 245 21.05 12.11 3.71
C ARG A 245 22.53 12.37 4.03
N ASP A 246 23.25 13.09 3.16
CA ASP A 246 24.67 13.48 3.28
C ASP A 246 25.52 12.79 4.37
N ARG A 247 26.35 11.81 3.97
CA ARG A 247 27.71 11.45 4.46
C ARG A 247 28.18 11.68 5.91
N VAL A 248 27.36 11.94 6.93
CA VAL A 248 27.82 12.12 8.33
C VAL A 248 27.86 10.79 9.09
N GLN A 249 28.40 9.71 8.51
CA GLN A 249 28.75 8.47 9.23
C GLN A 249 29.98 7.74 8.64
N ARG A 250 30.92 8.48 8.03
CA ARG A 250 32.29 8.00 7.83
C ARG A 250 33.22 8.79 8.73
N GLY A 251 33.28 8.44 10.01
CA GLY A 251 34.17 9.05 10.98
C GLY A 251 33.75 8.75 12.42
N GLY A 252 34.16 7.59 12.92
CA GLY A 252 34.01 7.15 14.30
C GLY A 252 34.67 5.79 14.48
#